data_AF-A0A0D6AHW5-F1
#
_entry.id   AF-A0A0D6AHW5-F1
#
_cell.length_a   1.000
_cell.length_b   1.000
_cell.length_c   1.000
_cell.angle_alpha   90.00
_cell.angle_beta   90.00
_cell.angle_gamma   90.00
#
_symmetry.space_group_name_H-M   'P 1'
#
loop_
_entity.id
_entity.type
_entity.pdbx_description
1 polymer ?
#
loop_
_entity_poly.entity_id
_entity_poly.type
_entity_poly.pdbx_seq_one_letter_code
_entity_poly.pdbx_strand_id
1 'polypeptide(L)'
;MSNILIVESKNDRIFFDALINYLNLPIETEIILNEYETLDGLSEKILIEKLKSLQARNLKKPINKLGIIIDIDNYTVAERIEFINNCLNPVFSDINILKNTSEFIEVSSPSNKIKIAFYFTNVEGKGELETVLKAIKSQDSPHADCLEDWQKCLENQGGNIKQKDFDKFWVNIYIRYDTCSNQERKQAGKKCSMNNFEYIMTNKKEIWNFEDENLQKLKDFLSLFNKKFNE
;
A
#
# COMPACT_ATOMS: atom_id res chain seq x y z
N MET A 1 20.89 12.38 1.41
CA MET A 1 19.52 12.55 1.91
C MET A 1 18.76 11.25 1.71
N SER A 2 17.74 10.96 2.52
CA SER A 2 16.95 9.73 2.44
C SER A 2 15.57 9.96 1.82
N ASN A 3 15.12 8.99 1.04
CA ASN A 3 13.75 8.85 0.58
C ASN A 3 13.04 7.84 1.50
N ILE A 4 11.90 8.23 2.08
CA ILE A 4 11.17 7.44 3.07
C ILE A 4 9.75 7.22 2.59
N LEU A 5 9.21 6.01 2.80
CA LEU A 5 7.82 5.68 2.51
C LEU A 5 7.10 5.26 3.81
N ILE A 6 6.03 5.98 4.15
CA ILE A 6 5.11 5.60 5.23
C ILE A 6 3.99 4.75 4.62
N VAL A 7 3.68 3.62 5.24
CA VAL A 7 2.63 2.69 4.82
C VAL A 7 1.81 2.23 6.02
N GLU A 8 0.59 1.74 5.80
CA GLU A 8 -0.30 1.39 6.91
C GLU A 8 0.20 0.23 7.76
N SER A 9 0.54 -0.90 7.12
CA SER A 9 0.87 -2.14 7.81
C SER A 9 2.12 -2.82 7.27
N LYS A 10 2.50 -3.91 7.95
CA LYS A 10 3.57 -4.80 7.49
C LYS A 10 3.26 -5.41 6.12
N ASN A 11 2.02 -5.78 5.84
CA ASN A 11 1.67 -6.43 4.56
C ASN A 11 1.73 -5.44 3.40
N ASP A 12 1.35 -4.19 3.63
CA ASP A 12 1.52 -3.09 2.66
C ASP A 12 2.98 -2.91 2.28
N ARG A 13 3.85 -2.81 3.30
CA ARG A 13 5.29 -2.73 3.07
C ARG A 13 5.79 -3.89 2.21
N ILE A 14 5.42 -5.13 2.57
CA ILE A 14 5.85 -6.33 1.84
C ILE A 14 5.39 -6.27 0.37
N PHE A 15 4.15 -5.84 0.11
CA PHE A 15 3.63 -5.69 -1.25
C PHE A 15 4.39 -4.61 -2.03
N PHE A 16 4.56 -3.41 -1.46
CA PHE A 16 5.26 -2.32 -2.14
C PHE A 16 6.75 -2.64 -2.37
N ASP A 17 7.41 -3.33 -1.43
CA ASP A 17 8.77 -3.84 -1.62
C ASP A 17 8.82 -4.81 -2.83
N ALA A 18 7.88 -5.73 -2.94
CA ALA A 18 7.81 -6.65 -4.08
C ALA A 18 7.56 -5.92 -5.41
N LEU A 19 6.65 -4.95 -5.41
CA LEU A 19 6.32 -4.15 -6.60
C LEU A 19 7.51 -3.27 -7.03
N ILE A 20 8.19 -2.61 -6.11
CA ILE A 20 9.37 -1.80 -6.43
C ILE A 20 10.50 -2.67 -6.96
N ASN A 21 10.73 -3.84 -6.36
CA ASN A 21 11.73 -4.79 -6.86
C ASN A 21 11.40 -5.23 -8.28
N TYR A 22 10.12 -5.40 -8.62
CA TYR A 22 9.67 -5.69 -9.98
C TYR A 22 9.92 -4.52 -10.94
N LEU A 23 9.55 -3.29 -10.54
CA LEU A 23 9.75 -2.07 -11.33
C LEU A 23 11.22 -1.73 -11.55
N ASN A 24 12.12 -2.17 -10.66
CA ASN A 24 13.56 -1.99 -10.77
C ASN A 24 14.26 -3.11 -11.57
N LEU A 25 13.54 -4.15 -12.02
CA LEU A 25 14.13 -5.19 -12.88
C LEU A 25 14.68 -4.62 -14.21
N PRO A 26 14.01 -3.67 -14.89
CA PRO A 26 14.63 -2.85 -15.91
C PRO A 26 15.62 -1.88 -15.24
N ILE A 27 16.92 -1.98 -15.57
CA ILE A 27 18.01 -1.16 -15.01
C ILE A 27 17.76 0.36 -15.14
N GLU A 28 16.88 0.76 -16.08
CA GLU A 28 16.59 2.16 -16.38
C GLU A 28 15.64 2.85 -15.38
N THR A 29 14.98 2.08 -14.52
CA THR A 29 14.05 2.56 -13.48
C THR A 29 14.67 2.24 -12.12
N GLU A 30 15.44 3.17 -11.54
CA GLU A 30 16.07 2.97 -10.24
C GLU A 30 15.26 3.73 -9.18
N ILE A 31 14.19 3.11 -8.69
CA ILE A 31 13.43 3.63 -7.53
C ILE A 31 14.27 3.43 -6.29
N ILE A 32 14.62 4.54 -5.62
CA ILE A 32 15.45 4.52 -4.40
C ILE A 32 14.56 4.89 -3.21
N LEU A 33 14.20 3.88 -2.42
CA LEU A 33 13.68 4.06 -1.06
C LEU A 33 14.71 3.59 -0.05
N ASN A 34 15.02 4.45 0.92
CA ASN A 34 16.02 4.14 1.94
C ASN A 34 15.40 3.53 3.20
N GLU A 35 14.17 3.91 3.52
CA GLU A 35 13.49 3.48 4.75
C GLU A 35 11.98 3.34 4.53
N TYR A 36 11.39 2.41 5.28
CA TYR A 36 9.95 2.28 5.46
C TYR A 36 9.56 2.55 6.91
N GLU A 37 8.41 3.17 7.08
CA GLU A 37 7.77 3.36 8.37
C GLU A 37 6.35 2.80 8.31
N THR A 38 5.99 1.91 9.24
CA THR A 38 4.61 1.42 9.37
C THR A 38 3.83 2.25 10.39
N LEU A 39 2.53 2.41 10.16
CA LEU A 39 1.61 3.06 11.09
C LEU A 39 1.01 2.06 12.09
N ASP A 40 0.89 0.78 11.71
CA ASP A 40 0.23 -0.28 12.49
C ASP A 40 -1.24 0.08 12.82
N GLY A 41 -1.91 0.65 11.82
CA GLY A 41 -3.27 1.15 11.89
C GLY A 41 -3.35 2.66 11.65
N LEU A 42 -4.34 3.09 10.87
CA LEU A 42 -4.51 4.49 10.53
C LEU A 42 -5.31 5.26 11.58
N SER A 43 -4.69 6.27 12.18
CA SER A 43 -5.39 7.34 12.88
C SER A 43 -4.62 8.65 12.75
N GLU A 44 -5.32 9.78 12.89
CA GLU A 44 -4.71 11.11 12.83
C GLU A 44 -3.57 11.25 13.84
N LYS A 45 -3.78 10.80 15.09
CA LYS A 45 -2.77 10.81 16.14
C LYS A 45 -1.51 10.04 15.75
N ILE A 46 -1.66 8.81 15.27
CA ILE A 46 -0.54 7.94 14.89
C ILE A 46 0.26 8.57 13.75
N LEU A 47 -0.41 9.08 12.72
CA LEU A 47 0.26 9.71 11.59
C LEU A 47 0.98 11.00 12.02
N ILE A 48 0.35 11.87 12.81
CA ILE A 48 0.99 13.07 13.36
C ILE A 48 2.23 12.72 14.19
N GLU A 49 2.15 11.74 15.08
CA GLU A 49 3.28 11.31 15.91
C GLU A 49 4.43 10.78 15.06
N LYS A 50 4.12 10.01 14.01
CA LYS A 50 5.11 9.51 13.06
C LYS A 50 5.78 10.65 12.29
N LEU A 51 5.00 11.61 11.80
CA LEU A 51 5.49 12.78 11.08
C LEU A 51 6.38 13.66 11.97
N LYS A 52 6.01 13.88 13.25
CA LYS A 52 6.84 14.60 14.22
C LYS A 52 8.16 13.89 14.49
N SER A 53 8.13 12.57 14.64
CA SER A 53 9.33 11.75 14.79
C SER A 53 10.25 11.91 13.57
N LEU A 54 9.70 11.83 12.36
CA LEU A 54 10.44 12.04 11.11
C LEU A 54 11.06 13.44 11.01
N GLN A 55 10.30 14.49 11.35
CA GLN A 55 10.80 15.86 11.36
C GLN A 55 11.97 16.03 12.36
N ALA A 56 11.87 15.44 13.55
CA ALA A 56 12.96 15.46 14.53
C ALA A 56 14.20 14.69 14.03
N ARG A 57 14.00 13.53 13.36
CA ARG A 57 15.09 12.77 12.73
C ARG A 57 15.76 13.52 11.58
N ASN A 58 14.99 14.32 10.83
CA ASN A 58 15.46 15.09 9.69
C ASN A 58 16.65 16.01 10.02
N LEU A 59 16.72 16.50 11.27
CA LEU A 59 17.83 17.33 11.78
C LEU A 59 19.19 16.62 11.74
N LYS A 60 19.21 15.28 11.88
CA LYS A 60 20.43 14.47 11.92
C LYS A 60 20.63 13.66 10.64
N LYS A 61 19.53 13.20 10.05
CA LYS A 61 19.52 12.41 8.81
C LYS A 61 18.57 13.09 7.83
N PRO A 62 19.09 14.00 6.98
CA PRO A 62 18.26 14.78 6.07
C PRO A 62 17.43 13.91 5.13
N ILE A 63 16.12 14.16 5.11
CA ILE A 63 15.09 13.53 4.29
C ILE A 63 14.90 14.40 3.04
N ASN A 64 14.98 13.79 1.86
CA ASN A 64 14.71 14.44 0.59
C ASN A 64 13.23 14.32 0.22
N LYS A 65 12.74 13.08 0.12
CA LYS A 65 11.38 12.75 -0.29
C LYS A 65 10.69 11.91 0.78
N LEU A 66 9.44 12.24 1.06
CA LEU A 66 8.55 11.50 1.93
C LEU A 66 7.30 11.09 1.14
N GLY A 67 7.08 9.78 1.01
CA GLY A 67 5.86 9.20 0.49
C GLY A 67 4.94 8.76 1.61
N ILE A 68 3.64 8.91 1.44
CA ILE A 68 2.62 8.39 2.35
C ILE A 68 1.62 7.58 1.53
N ILE A 69 1.50 6.28 1.79
CA ILE A 69 0.46 5.43 1.20
C ILE A 69 -0.48 4.97 2.29
N ILE A 70 -1.77 5.27 2.12
CA ILE A 70 -2.85 4.83 3.01
C ILE A 70 -3.99 4.22 2.20
N ASP A 71 -4.82 3.38 2.79
CA ASP A 71 -6.00 2.81 2.14
C ASP A 71 -7.09 3.86 1.99
N ILE A 72 -7.80 3.86 0.87
CA ILE A 72 -8.95 4.76 0.69
C ILE A 72 -10.16 4.29 1.51
N ASP A 73 -10.24 3.00 1.83
CA ASP A 73 -11.39 2.35 2.46
C ASP A 73 -12.68 2.63 1.66
N ASN A 74 -13.65 3.31 2.30
CA ASN A 74 -14.90 3.76 1.71
C ASN A 74 -14.99 5.29 1.65
N TYR A 75 -13.90 5.99 1.96
CA TYR A 75 -13.84 7.45 1.89
C TYR A 75 -13.70 7.92 0.46
N THR A 76 -14.12 9.15 0.19
CA THR A 76 -13.80 9.84 -1.05
C THR A 76 -12.34 10.29 -1.04
N VAL A 77 -11.78 10.50 -2.24
CA VAL A 77 -10.44 11.09 -2.39
C VAL A 77 -10.34 12.43 -1.67
N ALA A 78 -11.39 13.26 -1.72
CA ALA A 78 -11.41 14.57 -1.06
C ALA A 78 -11.32 14.45 0.47
N GLU A 79 -12.12 13.56 1.08
CA GLU A 79 -12.07 13.31 2.53
C GLU A 79 -10.70 12.79 2.98
N ARG A 80 -10.07 11.90 2.19
CA ARG A 80 -8.72 11.41 2.50
C ARG A 80 -7.64 12.47 2.32
N ILE A 81 -7.77 13.36 1.33
CA ILE A 81 -6.88 14.52 1.18
C ILE A 81 -7.00 15.45 2.37
N GLU A 82 -8.22 15.75 2.82
CA GLU A 82 -8.46 16.57 4.01
C GLU A 82 -7.82 15.95 5.25
N PHE A 83 -7.99 14.63 5.43
CA PHE A 83 -7.34 13.88 6.50
C PHE A 83 -5.80 14.03 6.48
N ILE A 84 -5.16 13.85 5.32
CA ILE A 84 -3.70 14.01 5.20
C ILE A 84 -3.27 15.45 5.51
N ASN A 85 -3.98 16.45 4.96
CA ASN A 85 -3.69 17.86 5.25
C ASN A 85 -3.80 18.17 6.74
N ASN A 86 -4.83 17.64 7.43
CA ASN A 86 -5.01 17.78 8.87
C ASN A 86 -3.86 17.14 9.68
N CYS A 87 -3.25 16.07 9.17
CA CYS A 87 -2.08 15.45 9.80
C CYS A 87 -0.78 16.22 9.55
N LEU A 88 -0.64 16.88 8.40
CA LEU A 88 0.59 17.59 8.03
C LEU A 88 0.68 18.99 8.65
N ASN A 89 -0.43 19.74 8.69
CA ASN A 89 -0.50 21.12 9.17
C ASN A 89 0.09 21.34 10.58
N PRO A 90 -0.11 20.44 11.56
CA PRO A 90 0.46 20.60 12.89
C PRO A 90 1.97 20.30 12.98
N VAL A 91 2.57 19.76 11.92
CA VAL A 91 3.95 19.27 11.91
C VAL A 91 4.85 20.15 11.05
N PHE A 92 4.42 20.51 9.84
CA PHE A 92 5.24 21.30 8.91
C PHE A 92 4.69 22.71 8.71
N SER A 93 5.59 23.64 8.40
CA SER A 93 5.24 25.03 8.05
C SER A 93 5.19 25.21 6.53
N ASP A 94 4.53 26.28 6.08
CA ASP A 94 4.43 26.68 4.67
C ASP A 94 3.80 25.60 3.76
N ILE A 95 2.85 24.84 4.29
CA ILE A 95 2.21 23.77 3.54
C ILE A 95 1.28 24.37 2.50
N ASN A 96 1.66 24.22 1.23
CA ASN A 96 0.68 24.30 0.14
C ASN A 96 -0.29 23.13 0.30
N ILE A 97 -1.58 23.42 0.43
CA ILE A 97 -2.64 22.43 0.58
C ILE A 97 -2.50 21.38 -0.52
N LEU A 98 -2.40 20.11 -0.12
CA LEU A 98 -2.41 18.99 -1.05
C LEU A 98 -3.75 18.94 -1.77
N LYS A 99 -3.72 18.79 -3.10
CA LYS A 99 -4.93 18.75 -3.94
C LYS A 99 -5.07 17.44 -4.73
N ASN A 100 -3.97 16.80 -5.06
CA ASN A 100 -3.94 15.61 -5.90
C ASN A 100 -2.98 14.57 -5.32
N THR A 101 -3.29 13.30 -5.52
CA THR A 101 -2.35 12.19 -5.28
C THR A 101 -1.22 12.21 -6.30
N SER A 102 -0.08 11.59 -5.99
CA SER A 102 1.04 11.43 -6.93
C SER A 102 1.68 12.74 -7.42
N GLU A 103 1.60 13.79 -6.62
CA GLU A 103 2.30 15.06 -6.85
C GLU A 103 3.11 15.44 -5.60
N PHE A 104 4.30 15.99 -5.81
CA PHE A 104 5.10 16.52 -4.70
C PHE A 104 4.66 17.93 -4.32
N ILE A 105 4.51 18.14 -3.02
CA ILE A 105 4.60 19.48 -2.42
C ILE A 105 5.94 19.64 -1.73
N GLU A 106 6.45 20.87 -1.67
CA GLU A 106 7.56 21.20 -0.81
C GLU A 106 7.04 21.74 0.52
N VAL A 107 7.60 21.25 1.62
CA VAL A 107 7.37 21.80 2.96
C VAL A 107 8.68 22.24 3.59
N SER A 108 8.60 23.29 4.40
CA SER A 108 9.74 23.78 5.17
C SER A 108 9.93 22.90 6.42
N SER A 109 11.14 22.38 6.60
CA SER A 109 11.60 21.77 7.86
C SER A 109 12.82 22.56 8.36
N PRO A 110 13.12 22.55 9.68
CA PRO A 110 14.20 23.40 10.22
C PRO A 110 15.59 23.16 9.60
N SER A 111 15.86 21.98 9.04
CA SER A 111 17.15 21.62 8.42
C SER A 111 17.20 21.79 6.90
N ASN A 112 16.08 21.59 6.19
CA ASN A 112 16.01 21.59 4.72
C ASN A 112 14.54 21.59 4.27
N LYS A 113 14.31 21.81 2.96
CA LYS A 113 13.02 21.52 2.35
C LYS A 113 12.82 20.02 2.15
N ILE A 114 11.61 19.53 2.40
CA ILE A 114 11.22 18.13 2.17
C ILE A 114 10.15 18.10 1.07
N LYS A 115 10.27 17.17 0.13
CA LYS A 115 9.24 16.89 -0.87
C LYS A 115 8.29 15.81 -0.34
N ILE A 116 7.01 16.12 -0.17
CA ILE A 116 5.99 15.18 0.33
C ILE A 116 5.02 14.84 -0.80
N ALA A 117 4.75 13.56 -1.02
CA ALA A 117 3.70 13.07 -1.91
C ALA A 117 2.89 11.99 -1.20
N PHE A 118 1.66 11.76 -1.65
CA PHE A 118 0.80 10.72 -1.11
C PHE A 118 0.04 9.97 -2.20
N TYR A 119 -0.38 8.77 -1.86
CA TYR A 119 -1.22 7.91 -2.68
C TYR A 119 -2.24 7.19 -1.81
N PHE A 120 -3.41 6.89 -2.38
CA PHE A 120 -4.42 6.08 -1.71
C PHE A 120 -4.54 4.73 -2.38
N THR A 121 -4.29 3.65 -1.65
CA THR A 121 -4.52 2.27 -2.15
C THR A 121 -6.00 2.13 -2.48
N ASN A 122 -6.30 1.78 -3.73
CA ASN A 122 -7.67 1.65 -4.20
C ASN A 122 -7.74 0.84 -5.51
N VAL A 123 -8.92 0.31 -5.78
CA VAL A 123 -9.39 -0.11 -7.11
C VAL A 123 -10.69 0.67 -7.37
N GLU A 124 -10.77 1.35 -8.51
CA GLU A 124 -11.94 2.18 -8.87
C GLU A 124 -12.36 3.20 -7.78
N GLY A 125 -11.39 3.73 -7.02
CA GLY A 125 -11.63 4.73 -5.98
C GLY A 125 -12.11 4.18 -4.64
N LYS A 126 -12.08 2.87 -4.41
CA LYS A 126 -12.42 2.23 -3.12
C LYS A 126 -11.47 1.10 -2.76
N GLY A 127 -11.47 0.70 -1.49
CA GLY A 127 -10.83 -0.53 -1.01
C GLY A 127 -9.52 -0.34 -0.25
N GLU A 128 -8.88 -1.47 -0.03
CA GLU A 128 -7.62 -1.64 0.72
C GLU A 128 -6.65 -2.51 -0.10
N LEU A 129 -5.50 -2.87 0.48
CA LEU A 129 -4.54 -3.77 -0.15
C LEU A 129 -5.19 -5.05 -0.70
N GLU A 130 -6.07 -5.71 0.06
CA GLU A 130 -6.71 -6.95 -0.38
C GLU A 130 -7.61 -6.76 -1.61
N THR A 131 -8.24 -5.59 -1.76
CA THR A 131 -9.00 -5.23 -2.96
C THR A 131 -8.07 -5.15 -4.17
N VAL A 132 -6.89 -4.54 -4.02
CA VAL A 132 -5.86 -4.51 -5.08
C VAL A 132 -5.38 -5.92 -5.41
N LEU A 133 -5.03 -6.73 -4.41
CA LEU A 133 -4.54 -8.10 -4.61
C LEU A 133 -5.55 -8.99 -5.34
N LYS A 134 -6.85 -8.83 -5.03
CA LYS A 134 -7.93 -9.53 -5.73
C LYS A 134 -8.04 -9.09 -7.19
N ALA A 135 -7.97 -7.78 -7.46
CA ALA A 135 -8.07 -7.23 -8.81
C ALA A 135 -6.93 -7.69 -9.73
N ILE A 136 -5.72 -7.84 -9.19
CA ILE A 136 -4.52 -8.18 -9.98
C ILE A 136 -4.20 -9.69 -10.00
N LYS A 137 -5.14 -10.57 -9.66
CA LYS A 137 -4.91 -12.03 -9.70
C LYS A 137 -4.42 -12.45 -11.09
N SER A 138 -3.39 -13.28 -11.17
CA SER A 138 -2.80 -13.69 -12.47
C SER A 138 -3.40 -14.96 -13.07
N GLN A 139 -4.22 -15.69 -12.30
CA GLN A 139 -4.82 -16.95 -12.70
C GLN A 139 -6.25 -17.08 -12.18
N ASP A 140 -6.99 -18.03 -12.74
CA ASP A 140 -8.33 -18.38 -12.29
C ASP A 140 -8.33 -18.79 -10.81
N SER A 141 -9.43 -18.47 -10.14
CA SER A 141 -9.58 -18.64 -8.69
C SER A 141 -10.94 -19.25 -8.33
N PRO A 142 -11.28 -20.44 -8.85
CA PRO A 142 -12.60 -21.02 -8.67
C PRO A 142 -12.98 -21.23 -7.20
N HIS A 143 -12.02 -21.53 -6.30
CA HIS A 143 -12.35 -21.67 -4.88
C HIS A 143 -12.68 -20.32 -4.25
N ALA A 144 -11.91 -19.28 -4.55
CA ALA A 144 -12.15 -17.94 -4.02
C ALA A 144 -13.40 -17.30 -4.64
N ASP A 145 -13.63 -17.46 -5.95
CA ASP A 145 -14.78 -16.89 -6.66
C ASP A 145 -16.10 -17.52 -6.18
N CYS A 146 -16.11 -18.81 -5.84
CA CYS A 146 -17.26 -19.46 -5.19
C CYS A 146 -17.68 -18.83 -3.85
N LEU A 147 -16.82 -18.02 -3.22
CA LEU A 147 -17.22 -17.29 -2.02
C LEU A 147 -18.32 -16.25 -2.30
N GLU A 148 -18.47 -15.79 -3.54
CA GLU A 148 -19.56 -14.87 -3.90
C GLU A 148 -20.92 -15.53 -3.70
N ASP A 149 -21.05 -16.81 -4.05
CA ASP A 149 -22.28 -17.56 -3.81
C ASP A 149 -22.48 -17.86 -2.31
N TRP A 150 -21.39 -18.07 -1.57
CA TRP A 150 -21.44 -18.15 -0.11
C TRP A 150 -21.93 -16.82 0.51
N GLN A 151 -21.44 -15.68 0.04
CA GLN A 151 -21.88 -14.36 0.49
C GLN A 151 -23.38 -14.15 0.22
N LYS A 152 -23.85 -14.45 -0.99
CA LYS A 152 -25.29 -14.39 -1.33
C LYS A 152 -26.12 -15.30 -0.43
N CYS A 153 -25.61 -16.51 -0.15
CA CYS A 153 -26.28 -17.43 0.77
C CYS A 153 -26.39 -16.84 2.18
N LEU A 154 -25.31 -16.25 2.70
CA LEU A 154 -25.29 -15.59 4.00
C LEU A 154 -26.31 -14.43 4.06
N GLU A 155 -26.37 -13.60 3.02
CA GLU A 155 -27.31 -12.48 2.89
C GLU A 155 -28.77 -12.96 2.87
N ASN A 156 -29.08 -14.03 2.14
CA ASN A 156 -30.41 -14.63 2.10
C ASN A 156 -30.86 -15.21 3.46
N GLN A 157 -29.92 -15.53 4.34
CA GLN A 157 -30.19 -15.97 5.72
C GLN A 157 -30.26 -14.78 6.71
N GLY A 158 -30.21 -13.54 6.21
CA GLY A 158 -30.22 -12.33 7.04
C GLY A 158 -28.87 -11.98 7.66
N GLY A 159 -27.78 -12.66 7.24
CA GLY A 159 -26.42 -12.31 7.60
C GLY A 159 -25.86 -11.18 6.72
N ASN A 160 -24.71 -10.64 7.10
CA ASN A 160 -23.99 -9.65 6.31
C ASN A 160 -22.49 -9.76 6.61
N ILE A 161 -21.66 -9.54 5.59
CA ILE A 161 -20.20 -9.43 5.71
C ILE A 161 -19.77 -8.11 5.09
N LYS A 162 -18.87 -7.38 5.76
CA LYS A 162 -18.32 -6.15 5.18
C LYS A 162 -17.42 -6.51 4.01
N GLN A 163 -17.43 -5.70 2.95
CA GLN A 163 -16.62 -5.95 1.75
C GLN A 163 -15.14 -6.19 2.08
N LYS A 164 -14.57 -5.41 2.99
CA LYS A 164 -13.18 -5.58 3.43
C LYS A 164 -12.90 -6.95 4.07
N ASP A 165 -13.84 -7.45 4.87
CA ASP A 165 -13.69 -8.74 5.53
C ASP A 165 -13.87 -9.88 4.52
N PHE A 166 -14.73 -9.67 3.51
CA PHE A 166 -14.88 -10.56 2.37
C PHE A 166 -13.61 -10.60 1.51
N ASP A 167 -13.04 -9.46 1.12
CA ASP A 167 -11.83 -9.39 0.30
C ASP A 167 -10.65 -10.06 1.01
N LYS A 168 -10.49 -9.83 2.32
CA LYS A 168 -9.51 -10.54 3.16
C LYS A 168 -9.71 -12.04 3.16
N PHE A 169 -10.96 -12.50 3.25
CA PHE A 169 -11.24 -13.93 3.20
C PHE A 169 -10.97 -14.50 1.80
N TRP A 170 -11.39 -13.80 0.76
CA TRP A 170 -11.18 -14.14 -0.64
C TRP A 170 -9.69 -14.31 -0.95
N VAL A 171 -8.85 -13.34 -0.58
CA VAL A 171 -7.39 -13.41 -0.83
C VAL A 171 -6.77 -14.60 -0.10
N ASN A 172 -7.19 -14.89 1.13
CA ASN A 172 -6.72 -16.07 1.86
C ASN A 172 -7.13 -17.38 1.18
N ILE A 173 -8.34 -17.47 0.63
CA ILE A 173 -8.79 -18.65 -0.11
C ILE A 173 -8.05 -18.78 -1.43
N TYR A 174 -7.86 -17.68 -2.17
CA TYR A 174 -7.09 -17.64 -3.40
C TYR A 174 -5.68 -18.19 -3.20
N ILE A 175 -4.94 -17.62 -2.24
CA ILE A 175 -3.58 -18.07 -1.91
C ILE A 175 -3.57 -19.56 -1.52
N ARG A 176 -4.57 -20.01 -0.74
CA ARG A 176 -4.53 -21.34 -0.15
C ARG A 176 -4.97 -22.46 -1.08
N TYR A 177 -6.03 -22.24 -1.85
CA TYR A 177 -6.70 -23.31 -2.58
C TYR A 177 -6.50 -23.19 -4.08
N ASP A 178 -6.34 -21.98 -4.61
CA ASP A 178 -6.18 -21.77 -6.03
C ASP A 178 -4.70 -21.75 -6.47
N THR A 179 -3.78 -21.30 -5.58
CA THR A 179 -2.35 -21.16 -5.95
C THR A 179 -1.40 -22.09 -5.20
N CYS A 180 -1.82 -22.66 -4.06
CA CYS A 180 -1.00 -23.57 -3.27
C CYS A 180 -1.16 -25.05 -3.68
N SER A 181 -0.04 -25.70 -3.94
CA SER A 181 0.03 -27.14 -4.17
C SER A 181 -0.43 -27.94 -2.95
N ASN A 182 -0.79 -29.20 -3.17
CA ASN A 182 -1.18 -30.11 -2.08
C ASN A 182 -0.09 -30.27 -1.00
N GLN A 183 1.19 -30.19 -1.37
CA GLN A 183 2.29 -30.28 -0.43
C GLN A 183 2.42 -29.01 0.42
N GLU A 184 2.31 -27.84 -0.20
CA GLU A 184 2.36 -26.56 0.51
C GLU A 184 1.19 -26.39 1.47
N ARG A 185 0.01 -26.87 1.10
CA ARG A 185 -1.19 -26.86 1.97
C ARG A 185 -0.99 -27.64 3.28
N LYS A 186 -0.09 -28.62 3.34
CA LYS A 186 0.29 -29.30 4.60
C LYS A 186 1.00 -28.36 5.58
N GLN A 187 1.55 -27.25 5.09
CA GLN A 187 2.20 -26.19 5.86
C GLN A 187 1.52 -24.84 5.59
N ALA A 188 0.18 -24.84 5.45
CA ALA A 188 -0.57 -23.68 4.97
C ALA A 188 -0.30 -22.39 5.78
N GLY A 189 -0.14 -22.48 7.10
CA GLY A 189 0.17 -21.32 7.93
C GLY A 189 1.48 -20.61 7.56
N LYS A 190 2.46 -21.36 7.02
CA LYS A 190 3.75 -20.82 6.57
C LYS A 190 3.76 -20.47 5.09
N LYS A 191 3.09 -21.27 4.25
CA LYS A 191 3.27 -21.19 2.79
C LYS A 191 2.07 -20.66 2.01
N CYS A 192 0.92 -20.52 2.66
CA CYS A 192 -0.36 -20.33 1.99
C CYS A 192 -1.29 -19.41 2.80
N SER A 193 -0.77 -18.33 3.37
CA SER A 193 -1.54 -17.43 4.23
C SER A 193 -0.99 -16.01 4.22
N MET A 194 -1.89 -15.03 4.35
CA MET A 194 -1.55 -13.63 4.59
C MET A 194 -0.76 -13.39 5.89
N ASN A 195 -0.80 -14.32 6.86
CA ASN A 195 0.02 -14.22 8.07
C ASN A 195 1.52 -14.34 7.79
N ASN A 196 1.90 -15.00 6.69
CA ASN A 196 3.28 -15.10 6.22
C ASN A 196 3.41 -14.57 4.79
N PHE A 197 2.83 -13.39 4.56
CA PHE A 197 2.74 -12.77 3.24
C PHE A 197 4.11 -12.55 2.56
N GLU A 198 5.16 -12.31 3.35
CA GLU A 198 6.54 -12.21 2.87
C GLU A 198 7.00 -13.46 2.11
N TYR A 199 6.62 -14.65 2.58
CA TYR A 199 6.91 -15.90 1.87
C TYR A 199 6.20 -15.94 0.52
N ILE A 200 4.94 -15.50 0.47
CA ILE A 200 4.14 -15.48 -0.76
C ILE A 200 4.78 -14.52 -1.77
N MET A 201 5.08 -13.29 -1.36
CA MET A 201 5.69 -12.28 -2.23
C MET A 201 7.13 -12.61 -2.66
N THR A 202 7.84 -13.46 -1.91
CA THR A 202 9.20 -13.88 -2.29
C THR A 202 9.20 -15.11 -3.20
N ASN A 203 8.32 -16.09 -2.94
CA ASN A 203 8.40 -17.42 -3.57
C ASN A 203 7.29 -17.68 -4.59
N LYS A 204 6.23 -16.86 -4.58
CA LYS A 204 4.99 -17.07 -5.34
C LYS A 204 4.46 -15.76 -5.93
N LYS A 205 5.32 -14.78 -6.20
CA LYS A 205 4.90 -13.45 -6.69
C LYS A 205 4.12 -13.52 -7.99
N GLU A 206 4.34 -14.55 -8.80
CA GLU A 206 3.68 -14.80 -10.06
C GLU A 206 2.16 -15.01 -9.95
N ILE A 207 1.63 -15.22 -8.74
CA ILE A 207 0.19 -15.33 -8.51
C ILE A 207 -0.53 -13.96 -8.60
N TRP A 208 0.24 -12.87 -8.68
CA TRP A 208 -0.26 -11.53 -8.94
C TRP A 208 0.38 -10.96 -10.21
N ASN A 209 -0.46 -10.41 -11.07
CA ASN A 209 -0.05 -9.74 -12.29
C ASN A 209 0.41 -8.31 -11.97
N PHE A 210 1.70 -8.12 -11.78
CA PHE A 210 2.25 -6.77 -11.55
C PHE A 210 2.21 -5.88 -12.80
N GLU A 211 1.80 -6.39 -13.97
CA GLU A 211 1.52 -5.58 -15.17
C GLU A 211 0.06 -5.17 -15.32
N ASP A 212 -0.79 -5.52 -14.35
CA ASP A 212 -2.19 -5.13 -14.36
C ASP A 212 -2.38 -3.60 -14.35
N GLU A 213 -3.33 -3.10 -15.14
CA GLU A 213 -3.60 -1.68 -15.29
C GLU A 213 -4.10 -1.01 -13.99
N ASN A 214 -4.69 -1.78 -13.08
CA ASN A 214 -5.11 -1.30 -11.77
C ASN A 214 -3.92 -0.78 -10.92
N LEU A 215 -2.69 -1.21 -11.24
CA LEU A 215 -1.49 -0.74 -10.57
C LEU A 215 -0.90 0.53 -11.18
N GLN A 216 -1.39 1.01 -12.33
CA GLN A 216 -0.70 2.08 -13.07
C GLN A 216 -0.51 3.34 -12.22
N LYS A 217 -1.56 3.82 -11.54
CA LYS A 217 -1.46 5.02 -10.69
C LYS A 217 -0.51 4.84 -9.50
N LEU A 218 -0.44 3.64 -8.94
CA LEU A 218 0.51 3.30 -7.88
C LEU A 218 1.95 3.27 -8.43
N LYS A 219 2.17 2.69 -9.61
CA LYS A 219 3.46 2.70 -10.31
C LYS A 219 3.90 4.12 -10.61
N ASP A 220 2.99 4.99 -11.05
CA ASP A 220 3.25 6.41 -11.31
C ASP A 220 3.68 7.13 -10.02
N PHE A 221 2.98 6.88 -8.91
CA PHE A 221 3.36 7.39 -7.58
C PHE A 221 4.77 6.94 -7.18
N LEU A 222 5.08 5.64 -7.28
CA LEU A 222 6.37 5.09 -6.88
C LEU A 222 7.51 5.62 -7.77
N SER A 223 7.22 5.91 -9.04
CA SER A 223 8.18 6.48 -9.99
C SER A 223 8.66 7.89 -9.61
N LEU A 224 7.93 8.61 -8.75
CA LEU A 224 8.39 9.87 -8.17
C LEU A 224 9.70 9.75 -7.39
N PHE A 225 10.03 8.54 -6.94
CA PHE A 225 11.25 8.21 -6.18
C PHE A 225 12.40 7.70 -7.06
N ASN A 226 12.21 7.66 -8.39
CA ASN A 226 13.25 7.25 -9.34
C ASN A 226 14.44 8.23 -9.32
N LYS A 227 15.65 7.69 -9.41
CA LYS A 227 16.93 8.40 -9.37
C LYS A 227 17.06 9.50 -10.42
N LYS A 228 16.51 9.30 -11.61
CA LYS A 228 16.50 10.32 -12.68
C LYS A 228 15.76 11.61 -12.30
N PHE A 229 14.85 11.56 -11.31
CA PHE A 229 14.18 12.74 -10.74
C PHE A 229 14.84 13.24 -9.44
N ASN A 230 16.02 12.72 -9.09
CA ASN A 230 16.82 13.11 -7.92
C ASN A 230 18.09 13.91 -8.29
N GLU A 231 18.38 14.04 -9.59
CA GLU A 231 19.39 14.96 -10.17
C GLU A 231 18.71 16.25 -10.65
#